data_AF-A0A8K1C5P8-F1
#
_entry.id   AF-A0A8K1C5P8-F1
#
_cell.length_a   1.000
_cell.length_b   1.000
_cell.length_c   1.000
_cell.angle_alpha   90.00
_cell.angle_beta   90.00
_cell.angle_gamma   90.00
#
_symmetry.space_group_name_H-M   'P 1'
#
loop_
_entity.id
_entity.type
_entity.pdbx_description
1 polymer ?
#
loop_
_entity_poly.entity_id
_entity_poly.type
_entity_poly.pdbx_seq_one_letter_code
_entity_poly.pdbx_strand_id
1 'polypeptide(L)'
;MLAPVRCCRKELPIEYVKTALRADKEDLKTYLRFLKERKWTESDLISDAEYATVVKSMGAKQCPGCGIGVERDFGCIHMRCPNGHEFCFTCLRVWQTCNCALIPQAEINAILGPE
;
A
#
# COMPACT_ATOMS: atom_id res chain seq x y z
N MET A 1 -15.71 -2.65 -5.46
CA MET A 1 -14.49 -1.89 -5.83
C MET A 1 -14.89 -0.46 -6.12
N LEU A 2 -14.08 0.51 -5.70
CA LEU A 2 -14.35 1.93 -5.86
C LEU A 2 -13.46 2.50 -6.98
N ALA A 3 -14.02 3.45 -7.72
CA ALA A 3 -13.41 4.15 -8.83
C ALA A 3 -12.94 5.53 -8.35
N PRO A 4 -11.64 5.84 -8.42
CA PRO A 4 -11.10 7.12 -7.96
C PRO A 4 -11.40 8.24 -8.96
N VAL A 5 -11.89 9.38 -8.47
CA VAL A 5 -12.20 10.59 -9.23
C VAL A 5 -11.33 11.74 -8.73
N ARG A 6 -10.22 12.00 -9.41
CA ARG A 6 -9.19 12.97 -8.98
C ARG A 6 -9.69 14.41 -8.95
N CYS A 7 -10.52 14.83 -9.92
CA CYS A 7 -10.99 16.22 -10.01
C CYS A 7 -11.69 16.72 -8.73
N CYS A 8 -12.30 15.80 -7.97
CA CYS A 8 -12.94 16.10 -6.69
C CYS A 8 -12.36 15.31 -5.51
N ARG A 9 -11.25 14.57 -5.70
CA ARG A 9 -10.59 13.72 -4.68
C ARG A 9 -11.54 12.76 -3.96
N LYS A 10 -12.53 12.23 -4.69
CA LYS A 10 -13.57 11.32 -4.17
C LYS A 10 -13.59 10.00 -4.93
N GLU A 11 -14.40 9.07 -4.44
CA GLU A 11 -14.60 7.75 -5.03
C GLU A 11 -16.05 7.57 -5.49
N LEU A 12 -16.24 6.80 -6.56
CA LEU A 12 -17.55 6.39 -7.06
C LEU A 12 -17.64 4.85 -7.08
N PRO A 13 -18.85 4.26 -6.98
CA PRO A 13 -19.02 2.83 -7.21
C PRO A 13 -18.59 2.45 -8.63
N ILE A 14 -17.77 1.39 -8.78
CA ILE A 14 -17.32 0.91 -10.10
C ILE A 14 -18.50 0.54 -11.02
N GLU A 15 -19.61 0.09 -10.44
CA GLU A 15 -20.83 -0.26 -11.19
C GLU A 15 -21.48 0.95 -11.86
N TYR A 16 -21.37 2.14 -11.26
CA TYR A 16 -21.83 3.37 -11.90
C TYR A 16 -21.03 3.65 -13.18
N VAL A 17 -19.71 3.49 -13.11
CA VAL A 17 -18.82 3.67 -14.28
C VAL A 17 -19.10 2.62 -15.35
N LYS A 18 -19.24 1.34 -14.97
CA LYS A 18 -19.60 0.25 -15.90
C LYS A 18 -20.93 0.51 -16.59
N THR A 19 -21.91 1.04 -15.85
CA THR A 19 -23.24 1.37 -16.41
C THR A 19 -23.14 2.54 -17.38
N ALA A 20 -22.41 3.60 -17.02
CA ALA A 20 -22.19 4.76 -17.88
C ALA A 20 -21.45 4.41 -19.18
N LEU A 21 -20.48 3.49 -19.12
CA LEU A 21 -19.72 3.00 -20.27
C LEU A 21 -20.34 1.76 -20.94
N ARG A 22 -21.54 1.32 -20.55
CA ARG A 22 -22.13 0.04 -20.98
C ARG A 22 -22.31 -0.08 -22.49
N ALA A 23 -22.56 1.04 -23.18
CA ALA A 23 -22.77 1.06 -24.62
C ALA A 23 -21.48 0.84 -25.42
N ASP A 24 -20.32 1.20 -24.85
CA ASP A 24 -19.02 1.09 -25.49
C ASP A 24 -18.09 0.15 -24.69
N LYS A 25 -18.00 -1.10 -25.16
CA LYS A 25 -17.20 -2.13 -24.51
C LYS A 25 -15.70 -1.85 -24.58
N GLU A 26 -15.23 -1.11 -25.59
CA GLU A 26 -13.81 -0.79 -25.74
C GLU A 26 -13.40 0.32 -24.78
N ASP A 27 -14.26 1.31 -24.55
CA ASP A 27 -14.05 2.33 -23.51
C ASP A 27 -13.98 1.69 -22.12
N LEU A 28 -14.90 0.76 -21.82
CA LEU A 28 -14.87 0.05 -20.54
C LEU A 28 -13.58 -0.76 -20.38
N LYS A 29 -13.12 -1.45 -21.42
CA LYS A 29 -11.86 -2.22 -21.39
C LYS A 29 -10.65 -1.32 -21.18
N THR A 30 -10.62 -0.18 -21.87
CA THR A 30 -9.58 0.84 -21.73
C THR A 30 -9.55 1.40 -20.31
N TYR A 31 -10.72 1.72 -19.76
CA TYR A 31 -10.86 2.20 -18.39
C TYR A 31 -10.35 1.18 -17.36
N LEU A 32 -10.74 -0.09 -17.48
CA LEU A 32 -10.29 -1.16 -16.58
C LEU A 32 -8.78 -1.38 -16.65
N ARG A 33 -8.17 -1.28 -17.84
CA ARG A 33 -6.71 -1.30 -18.00
C ARG A 33 -6.06 -0.16 -17.21
N PHE A 34 -6.53 1.07 -17.39
CA PHE A 34 -5.98 2.23 -16.67
C PHE A 34 -6.15 2.15 -15.16
N LEU A 35 -7.25 1.58 -14.66
CA LEU A 35 -7.41 1.30 -13.24
C LEU A 35 -6.37 0.29 -12.73
N LYS A 36 -6.10 -0.78 -13.49
CA LYS A 36 -5.14 -1.81 -13.12
C LYS A 36 -3.70 -1.29 -13.12
N GLU A 37 -3.35 -0.47 -14.09
CA GLU A 37 -1.99 0.07 -14.28
C GLU A 37 -1.69 1.29 -13.39
N ARG A 38 -2.69 1.77 -12.63
CA ARG A 38 -2.55 2.93 -11.75
C ARG A 38 -1.48 2.69 -10.69
N LYS A 39 -0.60 3.68 -10.52
CA LYS A 39 0.28 3.77 -9.36
C LYS A 39 -0.52 4.20 -8.13
N TRP A 40 -0.91 3.22 -7.31
CA TRP A 40 -1.69 3.44 -6.09
C TRP A 40 -0.96 4.30 -5.04
N THR A 41 0.38 4.34 -5.10
CA THR A 41 1.22 5.16 -4.23
C THR A 41 1.13 6.67 -4.51
N GLU A 42 0.61 7.08 -5.67
CA GLU A 42 0.45 8.48 -6.10
C GLU A 42 -1.02 8.94 -6.02
N SER A 43 -1.79 8.35 -5.10
CA SER A 43 -3.20 8.69 -4.93
C SER A 43 -3.38 9.94 -4.08
N ASP A 44 -4.30 10.82 -4.50
CA ASP A 44 -4.65 12.09 -3.88
C ASP A 44 -6.07 12.09 -3.27
N LEU A 45 -6.65 10.89 -3.09
CA LEU A 45 -7.97 10.73 -2.48
C LEU A 45 -7.95 11.02 -0.99
N ILE A 46 -9.07 11.56 -0.49
CA ILE A 46 -9.26 11.82 0.95
C ILE A 46 -9.21 10.51 1.74
N SER A 47 -9.90 9.48 1.27
CA SER A 47 -9.94 8.16 1.92
C SER A 47 -8.56 7.50 2.02
N ASP A 48 -7.72 7.62 1.00
CA ASP A 48 -6.36 7.07 1.03
C ASP A 48 -5.48 7.78 2.06
N ALA A 49 -5.64 9.10 2.23
CA ALA A 49 -4.92 9.89 3.23
C ALA A 49 -5.36 9.56 4.67
N GLU A 50 -6.67 9.38 4.87
CA GLU A 50 -7.23 8.91 6.15
C GLU A 50 -6.73 7.51 6.48
N TYR A 51 -6.74 6.59 5.50
CA TYR A 51 -6.20 5.24 5.65
C TYR A 51 -4.71 5.25 6.04
N ALA A 52 -3.88 6.05 5.37
CA ALA A 52 -2.46 6.18 5.71
C ALA A 52 -2.25 6.68 7.15
N THR A 53 -3.13 7.57 7.62
CA THR A 53 -3.11 8.08 9.00
C THR A 53 -3.44 6.97 10.00
N VAL A 54 -4.45 6.15 9.72
CA VAL A 54 -4.82 4.99 10.55
C VAL A 54 -3.68 3.98 10.62
N VAL A 55 -3.10 3.59 9.47
CA VAL A 55 -1.96 2.67 9.41
C VAL A 55 -0.80 3.17 10.27
N LYS A 56 -0.46 4.46 10.15
CA LYS A 56 0.59 5.08 10.95
C LYS A 56 0.28 5.08 12.44
N SER A 57 -0.97 5.30 12.83
CA SER A 57 -1.39 5.31 14.24
C SER A 57 -1.24 3.95 14.92
N MET A 58 -1.29 2.85 14.15
CA MET A 58 -1.06 1.49 14.64
C MET A 58 0.43 1.11 14.70
N GLY A 59 1.35 2.00 14.31
CA GLY A 59 2.77 1.65 14.15
C GLY A 59 3.07 0.75 12.93
N ALA A 60 2.04 0.47 12.12
CA ALA A 60 2.17 -0.23 10.85
C ALA A 60 2.75 0.69 9.77
N LYS A 61 3.13 0.09 8.63
CA LYS A 61 3.71 0.82 7.49
C LYS A 61 3.04 0.44 6.19
N GLN A 62 2.93 1.39 5.27
CA GLN A 62 2.40 1.11 3.94
C GLN A 62 3.45 0.46 3.04
N CYS A 63 3.02 -0.56 2.30
CA CYS A 63 3.83 -1.21 1.28
C CYS A 63 4.26 -0.19 0.21
N PRO A 64 5.56 -0.08 -0.13
CA PRO A 64 6.07 0.87 -1.11
C PRO A 64 5.60 0.59 -2.55
N GLY A 65 5.10 -0.63 -2.83
CA GLY A 65 4.62 -1.01 -4.16
C GLY A 65 3.13 -0.75 -4.38
N CYS A 66 2.30 -1.00 -3.38
CA CYS A 66 0.84 -0.97 -3.53
C CYS A 66 0.07 -0.15 -2.49
N GLY A 67 0.73 0.38 -1.44
CA GLY A 67 0.10 1.23 -0.44
C GLY A 67 -0.69 0.51 0.65
N ILE A 68 -0.86 -0.82 0.59
CA ILE A 68 -1.54 -1.57 1.67
C ILE A 68 -0.75 -1.46 2.97
N GLY A 69 -1.44 -1.26 4.10
CA GLY A 69 -0.86 -1.29 5.43
C GLY A 69 -0.39 -2.70 5.78
N VAL A 70 0.83 -2.79 6.32
CA VAL A 70 1.46 -4.01 6.80
C VAL A 70 1.94 -3.73 8.21
N GLU A 71 1.51 -4.56 9.14
CA GLU A 71 1.97 -4.57 10.52
C GLU A 71 3.02 -5.68 10.69
N ARG A 72 4.01 -5.44 11.55
CA ARG A 72 5.02 -6.43 11.92
C ARG A 72 4.90 -6.68 13.40
N ASP A 73 4.36 -7.85 13.75
CA ASP A 73 4.22 -8.26 15.16
C ASP A 73 5.57 -8.62 15.76
N PHE A 74 6.30 -9.54 15.11
CA PHE A 74 7.60 -10.06 15.56
C PHE A 74 8.48 -10.50 14.39
N GLY A 75 9.74 -10.83 14.69
CA GLY A 75 10.68 -11.39 13.73
C GLY A 75 11.47 -10.34 12.96
N CYS A 76 12.07 -10.76 11.84
CA CYS A 76 12.97 -9.90 11.10
C CYS A 76 12.25 -8.79 10.32
N ILE A 77 13.03 -7.83 9.85
CA ILE A 77 12.54 -6.69 9.06
C ILE A 77 12.13 -7.06 7.62
N HIS A 78 12.20 -8.32 7.21
CA HIS A 78 11.75 -8.75 5.89
C HIS A 78 10.23 -8.91 5.88
N MET A 79 9.52 -8.06 5.13
CA MET A 79 8.07 -8.12 5.03
C MET A 79 7.62 -8.44 3.61
N ARG A 80 6.55 -9.23 3.50
CA ARG A 80 5.87 -9.53 2.23
C ARG A 80 4.41 -9.11 2.33
N CYS A 81 3.98 -8.21 1.46
CA CYS A 81 2.58 -7.79 1.44
C CYS A 81 1.68 -8.85 0.77
N PRO A 82 0.34 -8.81 0.99
CA PRO A 82 -0.60 -9.72 0.31
C PRO A 82 -0.56 -9.66 -1.22
N ASN A 83 -0.13 -8.52 -1.79
CA ASN A 83 0.04 -8.34 -3.23
C ASN A 83 1.41 -8.84 -3.75
N GLY A 84 2.22 -9.49 -2.90
CA GLY A 84 3.46 -10.16 -3.30
C GLY A 84 4.74 -9.32 -3.25
N HIS A 85 4.66 -8.01 -3.01
CA HIS A 85 5.86 -7.16 -2.85
C HIS A 85 6.62 -7.50 -1.57
N GLU A 86 7.95 -7.60 -1.68
CA GLU A 86 8.87 -7.83 -0.57
C GLU A 86 9.70 -6.57 -0.28
N PHE A 87 9.75 -6.16 0.98
CA PHE A 87 10.40 -4.90 1.37
C PHE A 87 10.97 -4.96 2.79
N CYS A 88 11.90 -4.04 3.06
CA CYS A 88 12.45 -3.81 4.39
C CYS A 88 11.46 -3.00 5.23
N PHE A 89 11.01 -3.53 6.37
CA PHE A 89 10.10 -2.83 7.28
C PHE A 89 10.74 -1.57 7.86
N THR A 90 12.06 -1.53 8.04
CA THR A 90 12.74 -0.36 8.60
C THR A 90 12.69 0.83 7.63
N CYS A 91 13.13 0.65 6.39
CA CYS A 91 13.35 1.74 5.44
C CYS A 91 12.43 1.75 4.21
N LEU A 92 11.55 0.75 4.07
CA LEU A 92 10.58 0.59 2.98
C LEU A 92 11.21 0.46 1.58
N ARG A 93 12.51 0.14 1.48
CA ARG A 93 13.13 -0.22 0.20
C ARG A 93 12.80 -1.67 -0.16
N VAL A 94 12.94 -1.99 -1.45
CA VAL A 94 12.85 -3.37 -1.96
C VAL A 94 13.77 -4.27 -1.14
N TRP A 95 13.29 -5.47 -0.80
CA TRP A 95 14.05 -6.39 0.04
C TRP A 95 15.45 -6.66 -0.52
N GLN A 96 16.45 -6.81 0.35
CA GLN A 96 17.88 -6.97 0.02
C GLN A 96 18.54 -5.81 -0.74
N THR A 97 17.89 -4.66 -0.88
CA THR A 97 18.50 -3.44 -1.48
C THR A 97 19.01 -2.44 -0.43
N CYS A 98 19.01 -2.82 0.84
CA CYS A 98 19.43 -1.99 1.97
C CYS A 98 20.27 -2.77 2.97
N ASN A 99 21.09 -2.06 3.74
CA ASN A 99 21.94 -2.62 4.80
C ASN A 99 21.31 -2.48 6.20
N CYS A 100 19.97 -2.49 6.29
CA CYS A 100 19.30 -2.44 7.59
C CYS A 100 19.55 -3.75 8.36
N ALA A 101 19.75 -3.64 9.68
CA ALA A 101 19.90 -4.82 10.55
C ALA A 101 18.66 -5.73 10.45
N LEU A 102 18.89 -7.05 10.34
CA LEU A 102 17.82 -8.04 10.18
C LEU A 102 16.83 -8.01 11.35
N ILE A 103 17.34 -7.75 12.55
CA ILE A 103 16.57 -7.45 13.76
C ILE A 103 17.14 -6.14 14.31
N PRO A 104 16.32 -5.10 14.56
CA PRO A 104 16.79 -3.85 15.14
C PRO A 104 17.45 -4.07 16.51
N GLN A 105 18.57 -3.39 16.77
CA GLN A 105 19.33 -3.59 18.02
C GLN A 105 18.49 -3.34 19.29
N ALA A 106 17.56 -2.38 19.25
CA ALA A 106 16.65 -2.13 20.36
C ALA A 106 15.78 -3.35 20.71
N GLU A 107 15.39 -4.15 19.71
CA GLU A 107 14.63 -5.39 19.92
C GLU A 107 15.53 -6.51 20.46
N ILE A 108 16.78 -6.61 19.98
CA ILE A 108 17.78 -7.55 20.51
C ILE A 108 18.01 -7.27 21.99
N ASN A 109 18.27 -6.01 22.34
CA ASN A 109 18.51 -5.59 23.73
C ASN A 109 17.31 -5.85 24.63
N ALA A 110 16.08 -5.74 24.11
CA ALA A 110 14.87 -6.06 24.87
C ALA A 110 14.74 -7.56 25.19
N ILE A 111 15.35 -8.44 24.38
CA ILE A 111 15.31 -9.89 24.55
C ILE A 111 16.50 -10.38 25.39
N LEU A 112 17.71 -9.88 25.11
CA LEU A 112 18.97 -10.41 25.66
C LEU A 112 19.56 -9.53 26.78
N GLY A 113 19.01 -8.34 27.01
CA GLY A 113 19.62 -7.31 27.85
C GLY A 113 20.57 -6.41 27.06
N PRO A 114 20.92 -5.22 27.58
CA PRO A 114 21.96 -4.38 26.97
C PRO A 114 23.32 -5.10 27.08
N GLU A 115 24.11 -5.02 26.01
CA GLU A 115 25.51 -5.47 25.98
C GLU A 115 26.41 -4.60 26.89
#